data_AF-A0A914GJ34-F1
#
_entry.id   AF-A0A914GJ34-F1
#
_cell.length_a   1.000
_cell.length_b   1.000
_cell.length_c   1.000
_cell.angle_alpha   90.00
_cell.angle_beta   90.00
_cell.angle_gamma   90.00
#
_symmetry.space_group_name_H-M   'P 1'
#
loop_
_entity.id
_entity.type
_entity.pdbx_description
1 polymer ?
#
loop_
_entity_poly.entity_id
_entity_poly.type
_entity_poly.pdbx_seq_one_letter_code
_entity_poly.pdbx_strand_id
1 'polypeptide(L)'
;MNVCIVSPQKMLLILFLLLGVLSLQTLTQEFKTAPPPGLRTDGGIWPLPQDVQYLNHSRSIGTRRSRPIQIILDENINDCDILKFTRKTYLRKWLLPFEDEASANNSTTLILKISVQDGCPKSDEFPQQGMDEKYELSVPKEGNATLEAKEVWGALRGLETFSQLVFLEDETYYIQSANIHDFPRFTVRGILIDTSRHYLPPQTIRRQIDLMAQNKMNILHWHIVDIESFPLISTRFPDLSGKGAFTPRHVYDPKTVQNIIHYARLRGIRVMVEIDTPGHTGSWKGQPGFLADCSSATGEKVAPNILDPTKKENYKFLAEFFTEILEVFPEKFLHLGGDEVEYWTEACWRQNPEIRRFMKLHGFPDNVTALEDYYFSKLQQLLAPIAQERRQIFWQEVFDNNVPEPNAIIHIWKGSTKTERAESLAKVTAAGHQTILSSCWYLNYIHYGDDWKSGGINGDYYYCDPQDFNGTDAQKALVLGGIATMWAEMVDSTNIEARLWPRASAVAERLWSNPEATKNADEAWPRLHEHRCRMVARGFRAQPINGPSFCHNEWLLP
;
A
#
# COMPACT_ATOMS: atom_id res chain seq x y z
N MET A 1 -9.07 -60.93 -36.76
CA MET A 1 -9.21 -59.74 -35.89
C MET A 1 -9.16 -60.21 -34.44
N ASN A 2 -8.01 -60.14 -33.78
CA ASN A 2 -7.89 -60.40 -32.35
C ASN A 2 -7.72 -59.06 -31.64
N VAL A 3 -8.82 -58.54 -31.11
CA VAL A 3 -8.82 -57.35 -30.25
C VAL A 3 -8.28 -57.79 -28.89
N CYS A 4 -7.08 -57.34 -28.54
CA CYS A 4 -6.56 -57.51 -27.18
C CYS A 4 -7.38 -56.64 -26.23
N ILE A 5 -8.29 -57.28 -25.50
CA ILE A 5 -9.04 -56.65 -24.40
C ILE A 5 -8.08 -56.53 -23.21
N VAL A 6 -7.55 -55.33 -22.99
CA VAL A 6 -6.80 -55.00 -21.76
C VAL A 6 -7.81 -54.98 -20.62
N SER A 7 -7.57 -55.76 -19.57
CA SER A 7 -8.50 -55.83 -18.43
C SER A 7 -8.61 -54.47 -17.72
N PRO A 8 -9.78 -54.13 -17.14
CA PRO A 8 -9.98 -52.86 -16.42
C PRO A 8 -8.94 -52.59 -15.34
N GLN A 9 -8.43 -53.64 -14.69
CA GLN A 9 -7.37 -53.54 -13.68
C GLN A 9 -6.02 -53.12 -14.25
N LYS A 10 -5.66 -53.56 -15.47
CA LYS A 10 -4.41 -53.13 -16.14
C LYS A 10 -4.50 -51.68 -16.59
N MET A 11 -5.68 -51.23 -17.01
CA MET A 11 -5.93 -49.84 -17.41
C MET A 11 -5.84 -48.89 -16.20
N LEU A 12 -6.34 -49.31 -15.03
CA LEU A 12 -6.22 -48.56 -13.78
C LEU A 12 -4.76 -48.44 -13.31
N LEU A 13 -3.98 -49.52 -13.43
CA LEU A 13 -2.56 -49.53 -13.06
C LEU A 13 -1.72 -48.60 -13.96
N ILE A 14 -2.03 -48.56 -15.26
CA ILE A 14 -1.40 -47.65 -16.22
C ILE A 14 -1.77 -46.20 -15.91
N LEU A 15 -3.02 -45.92 -15.52
CA LEU A 15 -3.47 -44.59 -15.12
C LEU A 15 -2.76 -44.12 -13.83
N PHE A 16 -2.60 -44.99 -12.84
CA PHE A 16 -1.85 -44.71 -11.61
C PHE A 16 -0.35 -44.51 -11.87
N LEU A 17 0.25 -45.28 -12.78
CA LEU A 17 1.64 -45.10 -13.20
C LEU A 17 1.82 -43.78 -13.98
N LEU A 18 0.90 -43.42 -14.87
CA LEU A 18 0.92 -42.14 -15.59
C LEU A 18 0.73 -40.95 -14.65
N LEU A 19 -0.22 -41.02 -13.71
CA LEU A 19 -0.42 -40.02 -12.66
C LEU A 19 0.80 -39.93 -11.74
N GLY A 20 1.42 -41.06 -11.40
CA GLY A 20 2.66 -41.12 -10.63
C GLY A 20 3.84 -40.46 -11.37
N VAL A 21 3.99 -40.73 -12.67
CA VAL A 21 5.04 -40.12 -13.52
C VAL A 21 4.79 -38.63 -13.75
N LEU A 22 3.54 -38.19 -13.93
CA LEU A 22 3.16 -36.78 -13.98
C LEU A 22 3.41 -36.06 -12.65
N SER A 23 3.13 -36.72 -11.52
CA SER A 23 3.42 -36.18 -10.17
C SER A 23 4.93 -36.09 -9.90
N LEU A 24 5.71 -37.07 -10.36
CA LEU A 24 7.17 -37.01 -10.26
C LEU A 24 7.76 -35.98 -11.22
N GLN A 25 7.21 -35.79 -12.42
CA GLN A 25 7.65 -34.77 -13.37
C GLN A 25 7.37 -33.36 -12.85
N THR A 26 6.21 -33.11 -12.24
CA THR A 26 5.89 -31.83 -11.60
C THR A 26 6.79 -31.55 -10.39
N LEU A 27 6.99 -32.52 -9.49
CA LEU A 27 7.94 -32.41 -8.37
C LEU A 27 9.39 -32.23 -8.84
N THR A 28 9.83 -32.90 -9.90
CA THR A 28 11.21 -32.75 -10.42
C THR A 28 11.41 -31.50 -11.27
N GLN A 29 10.34 -30.88 -11.74
CA GLN A 29 10.39 -29.60 -12.46
C GLN A 29 10.49 -28.42 -11.48
N GLU A 30 9.81 -28.48 -10.32
CA GLU A 30 9.99 -27.49 -9.23
C GLU A 30 11.44 -27.39 -8.72
N PHE A 31 12.20 -28.49 -8.73
CA PHE A 31 13.62 -28.49 -8.33
C PHE A 31 14.60 -28.12 -9.45
N LYS A 32 14.17 -28.05 -10.72
CA LYS A 32 15.06 -27.77 -11.87
C LYS A 32 15.13 -26.29 -12.25
N THR A 33 14.27 -25.43 -11.69
CA THR A 33 14.19 -24.00 -12.06
C THR A 33 14.38 -23.04 -10.87
N ALA A 34 14.61 -23.54 -9.66
CA ALA A 34 14.93 -22.68 -8.53
C ALA A 34 16.31 -22.04 -8.75
N PRO A 35 16.45 -20.70 -8.72
CA PRO A 35 17.75 -20.06 -8.79
C PRO A 35 18.64 -20.56 -7.65
N PRO A 36 19.97 -20.60 -7.84
CA PRO A 36 20.89 -21.09 -6.82
C PRO A 36 20.62 -20.41 -5.47
N PRO A 37 20.51 -21.16 -4.36
CA PRO A 37 20.37 -20.56 -3.03
C PRO A 37 21.50 -19.55 -2.79
N GLY A 38 21.14 -18.34 -2.39
CA GLY A 38 22.11 -17.26 -2.19
C GLY A 38 22.47 -16.44 -3.44
N LEU A 39 21.86 -16.66 -4.61
CA LEU A 39 22.02 -15.70 -5.70
C LEU A 39 21.42 -14.34 -5.29
N ARG A 40 22.24 -13.28 -5.36
CA ARG A 40 21.87 -11.89 -5.07
C ARG A 40 22.56 -10.95 -6.05
N THR A 41 22.14 -9.70 -6.06
CA THR A 41 22.95 -8.60 -6.57
C THR A 41 23.90 -8.06 -5.50
N ASP A 42 24.88 -7.26 -5.93
CA ASP A 42 25.80 -6.54 -5.05
C ASP A 42 25.48 -5.04 -5.14
N GLY A 43 24.60 -4.58 -4.25
CA GLY A 43 24.08 -3.21 -4.29
C GLY A 43 22.96 -3.02 -5.30
N GLY A 44 22.15 -4.05 -5.54
CA GLY A 44 21.00 -3.98 -6.42
C GLY A 44 19.91 -3.07 -5.87
N ILE A 45 19.36 -2.24 -6.75
CA ILE A 45 18.37 -1.22 -6.42
C ILE A 45 16.95 -1.80 -6.59
N TRP A 46 16.09 -1.52 -5.61
CA TRP A 46 14.66 -1.80 -5.61
C TRP A 46 13.86 -0.63 -5.01
N PRO A 47 12.85 -0.06 -5.71
CA PRO A 47 12.56 -0.23 -7.13
C PRO A 47 13.73 0.15 -8.05
N LEU A 48 13.82 -0.48 -9.22
CA LEU A 48 14.79 -0.12 -10.27
C LEU A 48 14.56 1.34 -10.72
N PRO A 49 15.59 2.20 -10.79
CA PRO A 49 15.45 3.56 -11.27
C PRO A 49 14.96 3.65 -12.73
N GLN A 50 14.36 4.78 -13.10
CA GLN A 50 14.01 5.09 -14.49
C GLN A 50 15.23 5.06 -15.41
N ASP A 51 16.35 5.65 -14.97
CA ASP A 51 17.63 5.63 -15.64
C ASP A 51 18.76 5.38 -14.63
N VAL A 52 19.55 4.33 -14.87
CA VAL A 52 20.71 3.97 -14.06
C VAL A 52 21.87 3.54 -14.96
N GLN A 53 22.99 4.23 -14.81
CA GLN A 53 24.25 3.91 -15.46
C GLN A 53 25.25 3.42 -14.40
N TYR A 54 25.39 2.10 -14.26
CA TYR A 54 26.46 1.52 -13.46
C TYR A 54 27.82 1.75 -14.13
N LEU A 55 28.82 2.16 -13.35
CA LEU A 55 30.16 2.46 -13.85
C LEU A 55 31.11 1.25 -13.80
N ASN A 56 30.57 0.05 -13.56
CA ASN A 56 31.26 -1.23 -13.42
C ASN A 56 32.46 -1.15 -12.45
N HIS A 57 32.24 -0.50 -11.32
CA HIS A 57 33.25 -0.34 -10.28
C HIS A 57 32.58 -0.29 -8.90
N SER A 58 33.04 -1.14 -8.00
CA SER A 58 32.78 -1.05 -6.58
C SER A 58 34.07 -0.69 -5.86
N ARG A 59 33.98 0.15 -4.82
CA ARG A 59 35.11 0.45 -3.95
C ARG A 59 34.78 0.14 -2.50
N SER A 60 35.79 -0.32 -1.76
CA SER A 60 35.67 -0.47 -0.31
C SER A 60 35.55 0.91 0.33
N ILE A 61 34.63 1.03 1.29
CA ILE A 61 34.45 2.24 2.07
C ILE A 61 34.83 2.01 3.54
N GLY A 62 34.81 0.78 4.03
CA GLY A 62 35.22 0.50 5.41
C GLY A 62 34.86 -0.91 5.81
N THR A 63 35.04 -1.23 7.09
CA THR A 63 34.64 -2.51 7.68
C THR A 63 33.45 -2.33 8.61
N ARG A 64 32.89 -3.43 9.12
CA ARG A 64 31.86 -3.41 10.17
C ARG A 64 32.25 -2.64 11.44
N ARG A 65 33.55 -2.41 11.66
CA ARG A 65 34.09 -1.64 12.78
C ARG A 65 34.42 -0.19 12.41
N SER A 66 33.75 0.36 11.41
CA SER A 66 33.99 1.74 10.96
C SER A 66 32.68 2.45 10.68
N ARG A 67 32.71 3.79 10.80
CA ARG A 67 31.64 4.70 10.34
C ARG A 67 32.09 5.45 9.09
N PRO A 68 32.12 4.79 7.93
CA PRO A 68 32.77 5.32 6.75
C PRO A 68 31.99 6.42 6.03
N ILE A 69 30.67 6.51 6.26
CA ILE A 69 29.77 7.41 5.53
C ILE A 69 29.41 8.63 6.38
N GLN A 70 29.61 9.82 5.82
CA GLN A 70 29.08 11.07 6.34
C GLN A 70 28.03 11.65 5.37
N ILE A 71 26.93 12.16 5.91
CA ILE A 71 25.91 12.88 5.13
C ILE A 71 26.01 14.37 5.48
N ILE A 72 26.31 15.19 4.48
CA ILE A 72 26.36 16.65 4.57
C ILE A 72 25.13 17.21 3.86
N LEU A 73 24.43 18.12 4.53
CA LEU A 73 23.28 18.84 3.98
C LEU A 73 23.75 20.25 3.62
N ASP A 74 23.27 20.77 2.49
CA ASP A 74 23.51 22.17 2.10
C ASP A 74 22.95 23.17 3.11
N GLU A 75 23.48 24.39 3.11
CA GLU A 75 23.16 25.42 4.10
C GLU A 75 21.66 25.74 4.19
N ASN A 76 20.96 25.79 3.04
CA ASN A 76 19.53 26.09 2.97
C ASN A 76 18.62 24.98 3.54
N ILE A 77 19.16 23.79 3.80
CA ILE A 77 18.44 22.62 4.34
C ILE A 77 19.09 22.02 5.58
N ASN A 78 20.15 22.64 6.10
CA ASN A 78 20.86 22.13 7.28
C ASN A 78 19.94 22.04 8.50
N ASP A 79 18.93 22.92 8.59
CA ASP A 79 17.92 22.92 9.65
C ASP A 79 16.65 22.12 9.35
N CYS A 80 16.57 21.46 8.19
CA CYS A 80 15.39 20.72 7.76
C CYS A 80 15.08 19.54 8.69
N ASP A 81 13.91 19.54 9.32
CA ASP A 81 13.53 18.53 10.30
C ASP A 81 13.38 17.14 9.65
N ILE A 82 12.80 17.08 8.45
CA ILE A 82 12.71 15.88 7.60
C ILE A 82 14.11 15.29 7.38
N LEU A 83 15.04 16.07 6.82
CA LEU A 83 16.36 15.55 6.45
C LEU A 83 17.24 15.27 7.67
N LYS A 84 17.10 16.02 8.77
CA LYS A 84 17.75 15.69 10.05
C LYS A 84 17.28 14.35 10.59
N PHE A 85 15.96 14.13 10.61
CA PHE A 85 15.36 12.88 11.07
C PHE A 85 15.81 11.71 10.18
N THR A 86 15.75 11.89 8.87
CA THR A 86 16.13 10.90 7.88
C THR A 86 17.63 10.57 7.98
N ARG A 87 18.51 11.58 7.99
CA ARG A 87 19.96 11.39 8.20
C ARG A 87 20.26 10.56 9.43
N LYS A 88 19.60 10.85 10.56
CA LYS A 88 19.76 10.08 11.81
C LYS A 88 19.31 8.63 11.63
N THR A 89 18.19 8.40 10.94
CA THR A 89 17.65 7.06 10.68
C THR A 89 18.61 6.22 9.83
N TYR A 90 19.12 6.81 8.74
CA TYR A 90 20.05 6.14 7.83
C TYR A 90 21.39 5.82 8.48
N LEU A 91 22.02 6.80 9.13
CA LEU A 91 23.31 6.60 9.80
C LEU A 91 23.25 5.64 10.98
N ARG A 92 22.10 5.51 11.66
CA ARG A 92 21.98 4.61 12.81
C ARG A 92 21.87 3.14 12.41
N LYS A 93 21.13 2.82 11.34
CA LYS A 93 20.87 1.40 11.00
C LYS A 93 20.59 1.11 9.53
N TRP A 94 20.09 2.07 8.73
CA TRP A 94 19.67 1.72 7.36
C TRP A 94 20.79 1.71 6.32
N LEU A 95 21.88 2.45 6.54
CA LEU A 95 23.08 2.39 5.68
C LEU A 95 23.95 1.18 6.02
N LEU A 96 24.25 0.99 7.31
CA LEU A 96 25.19 -0.02 7.80
C LEU A 96 24.51 -0.88 8.87
N PRO A 97 23.60 -1.79 8.51
CA PRO A 97 22.76 -2.53 9.47
C PRO A 97 23.52 -3.56 10.33
N PHE A 98 24.81 -3.81 10.04
CA PHE A 98 25.66 -4.81 10.70
C PHE A 98 26.88 -4.18 11.42
N GLU A 99 26.82 -2.88 11.74
CA GLU A 99 27.91 -2.16 12.41
C GLU A 99 28.13 -2.68 13.85
N ASP A 100 29.39 -2.94 14.22
CA ASP A 100 29.79 -3.32 15.58
C ASP A 100 29.95 -2.07 16.46
N GLU A 101 28.87 -1.62 17.11
CA GLU A 101 28.83 -0.37 17.90
C GLU A 101 29.95 -0.27 18.96
N ALA A 102 30.41 -1.38 19.52
CA ALA A 102 31.41 -1.41 20.59
C ALA A 102 32.86 -1.10 20.14
N SER A 103 33.12 -1.00 18.83
CA SER A 103 34.49 -0.88 18.29
C SER A 103 34.64 0.00 17.05
N ALA A 104 33.64 0.84 16.74
CA ALA A 104 33.63 1.64 15.53
C ALA A 104 34.68 2.77 15.54
N ASN A 105 35.64 2.72 14.62
CA ASN A 105 36.58 3.81 14.38
C ASN A 105 35.96 4.88 13.46
N ASN A 106 36.11 6.16 13.84
CA ASN A 106 35.68 7.30 13.04
C ASN A 106 36.72 7.61 11.95
N SER A 107 36.67 6.87 10.84
CA SER A 107 37.42 7.18 9.62
C SER A 107 36.42 7.39 8.48
N THR A 108 36.10 8.65 8.18
CA THR A 108 35.23 8.99 7.05
C THR A 108 35.97 8.77 5.74
N THR A 109 35.42 7.92 4.87
CA THR A 109 35.98 7.59 3.56
C THR A 109 35.03 7.97 2.42
N LEU A 110 33.76 8.21 2.73
CA LEU A 110 32.73 8.61 1.79
C LEU A 110 31.83 9.70 2.36
N ILE A 111 31.76 10.82 1.66
CA ILE A 111 30.78 11.87 1.95
C ILE A 111 29.69 11.82 0.89
N LEU A 112 28.43 11.80 1.32
CA LEU A 112 27.27 12.12 0.50
C LEU A 112 26.87 13.58 0.77
N LYS A 113 26.92 14.42 -0.26
CA LYS A 113 26.39 15.80 -0.21
C LYS A 113 24.97 15.81 -0.76
N ILE A 114 24.04 16.37 0.00
CA ILE A 114 22.63 16.48 -0.39
C ILE A 114 22.29 17.95 -0.59
N SER A 115 21.73 18.28 -1.76
CA SER A 115 21.19 19.59 -2.10
C SER A 115 19.70 19.48 -2.45
N VAL A 116 18.91 20.47 -2.04
CA VAL A 116 17.48 20.59 -2.38
C VAL A 116 17.21 22.02 -2.82
N GLN A 117 16.68 22.18 -4.04
CA GLN A 117 16.52 23.50 -4.68
C GLN A 117 15.51 24.37 -3.94
N ASP A 118 14.34 23.81 -3.61
CA ASP A 118 13.23 24.56 -2.98
C ASP A 118 13.40 24.69 -1.46
N GLY A 119 14.49 24.17 -0.89
CA GLY A 119 14.75 24.16 0.54
C GLY A 119 13.89 23.15 1.32
N CYS A 120 13.65 23.43 2.59
CA CYS A 120 12.83 22.57 3.44
C CYS A 120 11.40 23.10 3.54
N PRO A 121 10.37 22.25 3.40
CA PRO A 121 8.99 22.64 3.68
C PRO A 121 8.83 23.01 5.16
N LYS A 122 7.83 23.83 5.46
CA LYS A 122 7.48 24.17 6.84
C LYS A 122 6.98 22.93 7.60
N SER A 123 6.95 23.01 8.93
CA SER A 123 6.54 21.89 9.78
C SER A 123 5.07 21.47 9.60
N ASP A 124 4.22 22.39 9.14
CA ASP A 124 2.80 22.23 8.84
C ASP A 124 2.54 21.98 7.34
N GLU A 125 3.58 21.93 6.51
CA GLU A 125 3.48 21.54 5.11
C GLU A 125 3.70 20.02 4.97
N PHE A 126 2.71 19.37 4.35
CA PHE A 126 2.65 17.92 4.18
C PHE A 126 2.86 17.54 2.71
N PRO A 127 3.40 16.33 2.43
CA PRO A 127 3.42 15.81 1.06
C PRO A 127 1.99 15.76 0.50
N GLN A 128 1.81 16.04 -0.78
CA GLN A 128 0.52 16.03 -1.48
C GLN A 128 0.65 15.29 -2.80
N GLN A 129 -0.47 14.92 -3.43
CA GLN A 129 -0.41 14.38 -4.77
C GLN A 129 0.23 15.40 -5.73
N GLY A 130 1.22 14.95 -6.51
CA GLY A 130 1.95 15.80 -7.45
C GLY A 130 3.19 16.46 -6.87
N MET A 131 3.58 16.14 -5.63
CA MET A 131 4.88 16.53 -5.08
C MET A 131 6.04 16.04 -5.97
N ASP A 132 7.13 16.80 -6.02
CA ASP A 132 8.29 16.44 -6.85
C ASP A 132 9.15 15.38 -6.14
N GLU A 133 9.11 14.17 -6.68
CA GLU A 133 9.89 13.03 -6.19
C GLU A 133 11.12 12.71 -7.05
N LYS A 134 11.47 13.59 -8.00
CA LYS A 134 12.61 13.43 -8.89
C LYS A 134 13.91 13.72 -8.14
N TYR A 135 14.94 12.94 -8.45
CA TYR A 135 16.29 13.20 -7.95
C TYR A 135 17.37 12.77 -8.96
N GLU A 136 18.57 13.30 -8.76
CA GLU A 136 19.79 12.90 -9.45
C GLU A 136 20.82 12.46 -8.41
N LEU A 137 21.38 11.27 -8.58
CA LEU A 137 22.37 10.69 -7.66
C LEU A 137 23.62 10.30 -8.45
N SER A 138 24.77 10.87 -8.08
CA SER A 138 26.06 10.49 -8.62
C SER A 138 26.94 9.88 -7.54
N VAL A 139 27.36 8.63 -7.78
CA VAL A 139 28.36 7.92 -6.99
C VAL A 139 29.55 7.64 -7.90
N PRO A 140 30.58 8.52 -7.89
CA PRO A 140 31.74 8.38 -8.77
C PRO A 140 32.63 7.21 -8.34
N LYS A 141 33.52 6.76 -9.24
CA LYS A 141 34.49 5.70 -8.96
C LYS A 141 35.42 6.05 -7.79
N GLU A 142 35.80 7.32 -7.66
CA GLU A 142 36.58 7.87 -6.56
C GLU A 142 35.97 9.19 -6.07
N GLY A 143 36.17 9.54 -4.79
CA GLY A 143 35.70 10.80 -4.21
C GLY A 143 34.27 10.75 -3.65
N ASN A 144 33.64 11.92 -3.50
CA ASN A 144 32.38 12.08 -2.79
C ASN A 144 31.16 11.87 -3.70
N ALA A 145 30.06 11.38 -3.13
CA ALA A 145 28.78 11.26 -3.82
C ALA A 145 27.95 12.54 -3.69
N THR A 146 27.08 12.80 -4.66
CA THR A 146 26.14 13.92 -4.66
C THR A 146 24.72 13.43 -4.91
N LEU A 147 23.77 14.01 -4.18
CA LEU A 147 22.34 13.79 -4.35
C LEU A 147 21.65 15.15 -4.47
N GLU A 148 21.01 15.38 -5.60
CA GLU A 148 20.31 16.64 -5.89
C GLU A 148 18.83 16.36 -6.14
N ALA A 149 17.96 17.19 -5.59
CA ALA A 149 16.53 17.12 -5.83
C ALA A 149 15.92 18.52 -5.88
N LYS A 150 14.77 18.65 -6.54
CA LYS A 150 14.02 19.91 -6.53
C LYS A 150 13.35 20.13 -5.16
N GLU A 151 12.55 19.16 -4.73
CA GLU A 151 11.89 19.15 -3.43
C GLU A 151 12.52 18.11 -2.48
N VAL A 152 12.26 18.27 -1.18
CA VAL A 152 12.78 17.36 -0.14
C VAL A 152 12.37 15.90 -0.36
N TRP A 153 11.23 15.66 -1.01
CA TRP A 153 10.69 14.33 -1.25
C TRP A 153 11.59 13.53 -2.19
N GLY A 154 12.07 14.14 -3.27
CA GLY A 154 13.08 13.54 -4.16
C GLY A 154 14.36 13.17 -3.41
N ALA A 155 14.85 14.03 -2.52
CA ALA A 155 16.02 13.73 -1.69
C ALA A 155 15.80 12.52 -0.76
N LEU A 156 14.59 12.34 -0.21
CA LEU A 156 14.26 11.12 0.54
C LEU A 156 14.35 9.86 -0.34
N ARG A 157 13.87 9.92 -1.59
CA ARG A 157 13.93 8.79 -2.53
C ARG A 157 15.35 8.45 -2.94
N GLY A 158 16.16 9.48 -3.24
CA GLY A 158 17.55 9.30 -3.60
C GLY A 158 18.43 8.83 -2.46
N LEU A 159 18.14 9.20 -1.21
CA LEU A 159 18.86 8.66 -0.06
C LEU A 159 18.57 7.17 0.17
N GLU A 160 17.34 6.71 -0.07
CA GLU A 160 17.04 5.28 -0.08
C GLU A 160 17.85 4.57 -1.17
N THR A 161 17.85 5.10 -2.40
CA THR A 161 18.65 4.54 -3.50
C THR A 161 20.16 4.51 -3.20
N PHE A 162 20.71 5.59 -2.64
CA PHE A 162 22.11 5.64 -2.22
C PHE A 162 22.42 4.54 -1.19
N SER A 163 21.52 4.34 -0.22
CA SER A 163 21.69 3.27 0.76
C SER A 163 21.66 1.87 0.14
N GLN A 164 21.00 1.72 -1.01
CA GLN A 164 20.91 0.46 -1.72
C GLN A 164 22.18 0.08 -2.45
N LEU A 165 22.94 1.07 -2.93
CA LEU A 165 24.25 0.88 -3.57
C LEU A 165 25.34 0.39 -2.60
N VAL A 166 25.11 0.51 -1.29
CA VAL A 166 26.02 0.00 -0.25
C VAL A 166 25.68 -1.46 0.05
N PHE A 167 26.70 -2.31 0.03
CA PHE A 167 26.58 -3.73 0.35
C PHE A 167 27.76 -4.22 1.22
N LEU A 168 27.55 -5.33 1.91
CA LEU A 168 28.53 -5.98 2.77
C LEU A 168 28.98 -7.30 2.11
N GLU A 169 30.29 -7.48 2.05
CA GLU A 169 30.96 -8.70 1.58
C GLU A 169 32.21 -8.92 2.43
N ASP A 170 32.39 -10.14 2.97
CA ASP A 170 33.52 -10.51 3.82
C ASP A 170 33.88 -9.45 4.88
N GLU A 171 32.87 -9.04 5.68
CA GLU A 171 33.01 -8.05 6.77
C GLU A 171 33.39 -6.62 6.32
N THR A 172 33.46 -6.40 5.00
CA THR A 172 33.87 -5.15 4.35
C THR A 172 32.68 -4.52 3.61
N TYR A 173 32.43 -3.25 3.89
CA TYR A 173 31.44 -2.46 3.17
C TYR A 173 32.02 -1.95 1.86
N TYR A 174 31.26 -2.15 0.80
CA TYR A 174 31.51 -1.64 -0.54
C TYR A 174 30.37 -0.72 -0.97
N ILE A 175 30.67 0.17 -1.91
CA ILE A 175 29.65 0.94 -2.63
C ILE A 175 29.82 0.77 -4.13
N GLN A 176 28.71 0.50 -4.82
CA GLN A 176 28.63 0.43 -6.26
C GLN A 176 28.60 1.85 -6.87
N SER A 177 29.46 2.10 -7.85
CA SER A 177 29.51 3.39 -8.55
C SER A 177 28.45 3.47 -9.65
N ALA A 178 27.67 4.54 -9.65
CA ALA A 178 26.56 4.74 -10.59
C ALA A 178 26.21 6.22 -10.78
N ASN A 179 25.67 6.56 -11.95
CA ASN A 179 24.91 7.79 -12.17
C ASN A 179 23.45 7.42 -12.35
N ILE A 180 22.55 8.09 -11.63
CA ILE A 180 21.13 7.76 -11.57
C ILE A 180 20.30 9.02 -11.74
N HIS A 181 19.36 8.98 -12.68
CA HIS A 181 18.30 9.98 -12.84
C HIS A 181 16.97 9.28 -12.67
N ASP A 182 16.20 9.64 -11.65
CA ASP A 182 15.07 8.80 -11.24
C ASP A 182 13.86 9.62 -10.80
N PHE A 183 12.68 9.05 -11.03
CA PHE A 183 11.37 9.62 -10.73
C PHE A 183 10.30 8.52 -10.80
N PRO A 184 9.16 8.66 -10.10
CA PRO A 184 8.11 7.66 -10.15
C PRO A 184 7.32 7.71 -11.47
N ARG A 185 6.91 6.55 -11.97
CA ARG A 185 5.93 6.44 -13.06
C ARG A 185 4.54 6.95 -12.67
N PHE A 186 4.11 6.66 -11.45
CA PHE A 186 2.77 7.03 -10.94
C PHE A 186 2.85 7.89 -9.68
N THR A 187 1.89 8.80 -9.50
CA THR A 187 1.85 9.73 -8.36
C THR A 187 1.23 9.11 -7.09
N VAL A 188 0.49 8.01 -7.22
CA VAL A 188 -0.17 7.29 -6.12
C VAL A 188 0.43 5.89 -6.02
N ARG A 189 1.15 5.63 -4.92
CA ARG A 189 1.82 4.35 -4.66
C ARG A 189 1.59 3.95 -3.22
N GLY A 190 0.51 3.22 -3.00
CA GLY A 190 -0.06 3.09 -1.67
C GLY A 190 -0.04 1.71 -1.05
N ILE A 191 -0.22 1.71 0.26
CA ILE A 191 -0.56 0.54 1.06
C ILE A 191 -1.86 0.86 1.80
N LEU A 192 -2.88 0.01 1.67
CA LEU A 192 -4.03 0.01 2.56
C LEU A 192 -3.74 -0.84 3.78
N ILE A 193 -3.92 -0.26 4.96
CA ILE A 193 -4.01 -1.01 6.22
C ILE A 193 -5.43 -0.88 6.77
N ASP A 194 -6.00 -2.01 7.13
CA ASP A 194 -7.25 -2.10 7.87
C ASP A 194 -6.94 -2.21 9.35
N THR A 195 -7.50 -1.28 10.12
CA THR A 195 -7.32 -1.22 11.57
C THR A 195 -8.62 -1.36 12.35
N SER A 196 -9.70 -1.71 11.66
CA SER A 196 -11.01 -1.95 12.24
C SER A 196 -11.23 -3.43 12.51
N ARG A 197 -10.98 -4.30 11.52
CA ARG A 197 -11.17 -5.76 11.67
C ARG A 197 -10.27 -6.32 12.76
N HIS A 198 -9.04 -5.82 12.84
CA HIS A 198 -8.16 -5.96 14.00
C HIS A 198 -7.41 -4.65 14.28
N TYR A 199 -7.28 -4.31 15.56
CA TYR A 199 -6.52 -3.12 15.97
C TYR A 199 -5.01 -3.30 15.70
N LEU A 200 -4.38 -2.28 15.12
CA LEU A 200 -2.93 -2.22 14.94
C LEU A 200 -2.31 -1.22 15.92
N PRO A 201 -1.40 -1.63 16.82
CA PRO A 201 -0.69 -0.71 17.68
C PRO A 201 0.04 0.39 16.87
N PRO A 202 0.14 1.64 17.37
CA PRO A 202 0.78 2.74 16.65
C PRO A 202 2.22 2.45 16.22
N GLN A 203 2.95 1.63 17.00
CA GLN A 203 4.29 1.17 16.64
C GLN A 203 4.28 0.28 15.40
N THR A 204 3.28 -0.60 15.25
CA THR A 204 3.11 -1.46 14.07
C THR A 204 2.85 -0.62 12.83
N ILE A 205 1.99 0.40 12.93
CA ILE A 205 1.71 1.34 11.83
C ILE A 205 2.99 2.09 11.42
N ARG A 206 3.76 2.62 12.38
CA ARG A 206 5.05 3.28 12.10
C ARG A 206 6.04 2.35 11.39
N ARG A 207 6.07 1.07 11.76
CA ARG A 207 6.91 0.07 11.08
C ARG A 207 6.46 -0.20 9.64
N GLN A 208 5.16 -0.13 9.34
CA GLN A 208 4.69 -0.18 7.94
C GLN A 208 5.12 1.07 7.18
N ILE A 209 5.02 2.26 7.77
CA ILE A 209 5.49 3.52 7.16
C ILE A 209 7.00 3.46 6.88
N ASP A 210 7.80 2.86 7.77
CA ASP A 210 9.23 2.62 7.52
C ASP A 210 9.48 1.69 6.33
N LEU A 211 8.71 0.61 6.20
CA LEU A 211 8.82 -0.32 5.07
C LEU A 211 8.32 0.31 3.75
N MET A 212 7.28 1.13 3.81
CA MET A 212 6.81 1.95 2.69
C MET A 212 7.92 2.88 2.17
N ALA A 213 8.62 3.57 3.08
CA ALA A 213 9.71 4.49 2.72
C ALA A 213 10.85 3.76 2.00
N GLN A 214 11.25 2.58 2.49
CA GLN A 214 12.27 1.74 1.87
C GLN A 214 11.87 1.21 0.49
N ASN A 215 10.56 1.19 0.19
CA ASN A 215 10.00 0.77 -1.09
C ASN A 215 9.53 1.95 -1.95
N LYS A 216 9.82 3.20 -1.56
CA LYS A 216 9.37 4.42 -2.25
C LYS A 216 7.84 4.53 -2.44
N MET A 217 7.06 3.88 -1.58
CA MET A 217 5.60 4.09 -1.47
C MET A 217 5.34 5.46 -0.80
N ASN A 218 4.25 6.14 -1.17
CA ASN A 218 4.01 7.52 -0.78
C ASN A 218 2.62 7.81 -0.20
N ILE A 219 1.73 6.83 -0.07
CA ILE A 219 0.41 7.04 0.54
C ILE A 219 0.01 5.85 1.41
N LEU A 220 -0.28 6.14 2.68
CA LEU A 220 -0.92 5.21 3.60
C LEU A 220 -2.43 5.43 3.47
N HIS A 221 -3.12 4.44 2.91
CA HIS A 221 -4.58 4.38 2.93
C HIS A 221 -4.97 3.74 4.25
N TRP A 222 -5.44 4.56 5.18
CA TRP A 222 -5.81 4.12 6.52
C TRP A 222 -7.31 3.87 6.58
N HIS A 223 -7.69 2.61 6.35
CA HIS A 223 -9.03 2.11 6.60
C HIS A 223 -9.21 1.94 8.11
N ILE A 224 -9.75 2.98 8.75
CA ILE A 224 -9.65 3.18 10.21
C ILE A 224 -10.87 2.68 10.98
N VAL A 225 -12.03 2.58 10.35
CA VAL A 225 -13.30 2.15 10.96
C VAL A 225 -14.06 1.24 9.97
N ASP A 226 -14.78 0.25 10.50
CA ASP A 226 -15.62 -0.69 9.74
C ASP A 226 -16.69 -1.28 10.69
N ILE A 227 -17.34 -2.40 10.35
CA ILE A 227 -18.35 -3.12 11.13
C ILE A 227 -17.81 -3.54 12.49
N GLU A 228 -16.59 -4.07 12.54
CA GLU A 228 -16.05 -4.75 13.71
C GLU A 228 -15.65 -3.77 14.81
N SER A 229 -15.02 -2.64 14.47
CA SER A 229 -14.65 -1.65 15.47
C SER A 229 -14.56 -0.20 14.98
N PHE A 230 -14.77 0.72 15.92
CA PHE A 230 -14.58 2.16 15.75
C PHE A 230 -13.42 2.64 16.66
N PRO A 231 -12.15 2.45 16.27
CA PRO A 231 -11.01 2.79 17.13
C PRO A 231 -10.68 4.29 17.13
N LEU A 232 -11.10 5.07 16.14
CA LEU A 232 -10.81 6.50 16.08
C LEU A 232 -11.57 7.28 17.16
N ILE A 233 -10.86 8.03 18.00
CA ILE A 233 -11.52 8.94 18.95
C ILE A 233 -11.89 10.24 18.25
N SER A 234 -13.20 10.47 18.07
CA SER A 234 -13.73 11.80 17.75
C SER A 234 -13.88 12.62 19.02
N THR A 235 -13.38 13.85 18.98
CA THR A 235 -13.51 14.85 20.04
C THR A 235 -14.95 15.39 20.13
N ARG A 236 -15.66 15.49 19.01
CA ARG A 236 -17.06 15.93 18.96
C ARG A 236 -18.03 14.80 19.33
N PHE A 237 -17.69 13.56 18.97
CA PHE A 237 -18.53 12.37 19.15
C PHE A 237 -17.78 11.24 19.89
N PRO A 238 -17.44 11.42 21.18
CA PRO A 238 -16.63 10.47 21.93
C PRO A 238 -17.28 9.09 22.07
N ASP A 239 -18.61 9.03 22.05
CA ASP A 239 -19.39 7.80 22.13
C ASP A 239 -19.16 6.85 20.94
N LEU A 240 -18.69 7.34 19.78
CA LEU A 240 -18.32 6.50 18.64
C LEU A 240 -17.28 5.47 19.04
N SER A 241 -16.11 5.93 19.50
CA SER A 241 -15.09 5.02 20.06
C SER A 241 -15.51 4.42 21.40
N GLY A 242 -16.21 5.17 22.25
CA GLY A 242 -16.61 4.73 23.58
C GLY A 242 -17.52 3.50 23.58
N LYS A 243 -18.27 3.28 22.50
CA LYS A 243 -19.16 2.13 22.32
C LYS A 243 -18.78 1.25 21.12
N GLY A 244 -17.99 1.76 20.18
CA GLY A 244 -17.63 1.09 18.94
C GLY A 244 -16.23 0.44 18.94
N ALA A 245 -15.29 0.88 19.78
CA ALA A 245 -13.97 0.24 19.85
C ALA A 245 -14.03 -1.15 20.50
N PHE A 246 -13.07 -2.03 20.19
CA PHE A 246 -12.97 -3.35 20.84
C PHE A 246 -12.83 -3.25 22.36
N THR A 247 -12.00 -2.33 22.84
CA THR A 247 -11.85 -1.97 24.26
C THR A 247 -11.44 -0.50 24.37
N PRO A 248 -11.53 0.12 25.56
CA PRO A 248 -10.98 1.45 25.79
C PRO A 248 -9.47 1.60 25.55
N ARG A 249 -8.73 0.50 25.34
CA ARG A 249 -7.29 0.51 25.02
C ARG A 249 -7.00 0.34 23.51
N HIS A 250 -7.99 -0.09 22.73
CA HIS A 250 -7.85 -0.30 21.29
C HIS A 250 -8.40 0.92 20.54
N VAL A 251 -7.78 2.07 20.79
CA VAL A 251 -8.24 3.36 20.31
C VAL A 251 -7.07 4.21 19.79
N TYR A 252 -7.35 5.07 18.82
CA TYR A 252 -6.44 6.09 18.31
C TYR A 252 -6.92 7.46 18.79
N ASP A 253 -6.26 7.96 19.85
CA ASP A 253 -6.51 9.33 20.32
C ASP A 253 -5.96 10.38 19.33
N PRO A 254 -6.42 11.65 19.40
CA PRO A 254 -5.97 12.68 18.47
C PRO A 254 -4.44 12.86 18.44
N LYS A 255 -3.77 12.72 19.58
CA LYS A 255 -2.30 12.83 19.66
C LYS A 255 -1.63 11.68 18.91
N THR A 256 -2.17 10.48 19.01
CA THR A 256 -1.68 9.28 18.32
C THR A 256 -1.83 9.42 16.82
N VAL A 257 -3.00 9.87 16.36
CA VAL A 257 -3.25 10.15 14.94
C VAL A 257 -2.28 11.20 14.41
N GLN A 258 -2.15 12.36 15.08
CA GLN A 258 -1.20 13.41 14.69
C GLN A 258 0.25 12.92 14.67
N ASN A 259 0.65 12.09 15.64
CA ASN A 259 1.99 11.50 15.66
C ASN A 259 2.23 10.55 14.47
N ILE A 260 1.23 9.80 14.03
CA ILE A 260 1.33 8.91 12.86
C ILE A 260 1.44 9.74 11.58
N ILE A 261 0.58 10.76 11.42
CA ILE A 261 0.62 11.68 10.28
C ILE A 261 1.98 12.38 10.19
N HIS A 262 2.50 12.91 11.30
CA HIS A 262 3.82 13.54 11.33
C HIS A 262 4.94 12.53 11.04
N TYR A 263 4.87 11.31 11.57
CA TYR A 263 5.87 10.27 11.29
C TYR A 263 5.91 9.86 9.81
N ALA A 264 4.75 9.83 9.15
CA ALA A 264 4.61 9.62 7.72
C ALA A 264 5.17 10.80 6.91
N ARG A 265 4.89 12.05 7.32
CA ARG A 265 5.43 13.27 6.73
C ARG A 265 6.96 13.26 6.65
N LEU A 266 7.62 12.85 7.73
CA LEU A 266 9.10 12.74 7.79
C LEU A 266 9.69 11.73 6.78
N ARG A 267 8.86 10.91 6.13
CA ARG A 267 9.21 9.94 5.08
C ARG A 267 8.61 10.28 3.72
N GLY A 268 7.99 11.46 3.58
CA GLY A 268 7.27 11.82 2.36
C GLY A 268 6.11 10.87 2.08
N ILE A 269 5.42 10.41 3.12
CA ILE A 269 4.24 9.54 3.01
C ILE A 269 3.02 10.34 3.45
N ARG A 270 2.03 10.36 2.56
CA ARG A 270 0.69 10.91 2.75
C ARG A 270 -0.13 9.97 3.61
N VAL A 271 -1.06 10.49 4.43
CA VAL A 271 -1.98 9.66 5.21
C VAL A 271 -3.40 9.98 4.77
N MET A 272 -3.94 9.16 3.88
CA MET A 272 -5.31 9.24 3.42
C MET A 272 -6.18 8.42 4.36
N VAL A 273 -7.13 9.07 5.01
CA VAL A 273 -8.13 8.39 5.84
C VAL A 273 -9.27 7.88 4.98
N GLU A 274 -9.76 6.70 5.30
CA GLU A 274 -11.03 6.19 4.81
C GLU A 274 -12.06 6.16 5.92
N ILE A 275 -13.21 6.76 5.62
CA ILE A 275 -14.43 6.69 6.44
C ILE A 275 -15.50 6.11 5.55
N ASP A 276 -15.68 4.80 5.63
CA ASP A 276 -16.55 4.05 4.74
C ASP A 276 -18.02 4.17 5.16
N THR A 277 -18.85 4.57 4.19
CA THR A 277 -20.30 4.73 4.33
C THR A 277 -20.99 4.56 2.96
N PRO A 278 -22.25 4.09 2.91
CA PRO A 278 -23.17 3.81 4.01
C PRO A 278 -23.06 2.38 4.56
N GLY A 279 -22.43 1.47 3.81
CA GLY A 279 -22.06 0.12 4.24
C GLY A 279 -21.03 0.15 5.37
N HIS A 280 -20.58 -1.03 5.79
CA HIS A 280 -19.45 -1.15 6.73
C HIS A 280 -19.54 -0.35 8.05
N THR A 281 -20.76 -0.10 8.55
CA THR A 281 -20.96 0.87 9.64
C THR A 281 -21.39 0.27 10.99
N GLY A 282 -21.37 -1.06 11.15
CA GLY A 282 -21.88 -1.72 12.37
C GLY A 282 -21.27 -1.22 13.70
N SER A 283 -20.01 -0.79 13.71
CA SER A 283 -19.36 -0.25 14.92
C SER A 283 -19.79 1.18 15.29
N TRP A 284 -20.49 1.88 14.39
CA TRP A 284 -20.93 3.27 14.55
C TRP A 284 -22.10 3.44 15.53
N LYS A 285 -22.52 2.35 16.19
CA LYS A 285 -23.59 2.29 17.22
C LYS A 285 -23.41 3.28 18.38
N GLY A 286 -22.24 3.92 18.49
CA GLY A 286 -22.02 5.06 19.37
C GLY A 286 -22.90 6.28 19.06
N GLN A 287 -23.33 6.44 17.81
CA GLN A 287 -24.27 7.46 17.37
C GLN A 287 -25.71 6.89 17.35
N PRO A 288 -26.59 7.28 18.30
CA PRO A 288 -27.94 6.74 18.37
C PRO A 288 -28.77 7.03 17.11
N GLY A 289 -29.45 6.02 16.59
CA GLY A 289 -30.32 6.14 15.42
C GLY A 289 -29.60 6.17 14.06
N PHE A 290 -28.26 6.10 14.05
CA PHE A 290 -27.44 6.13 12.84
C PHE A 290 -27.72 4.96 11.89
N LEU A 291 -27.74 3.75 12.43
CA LEU A 291 -27.92 2.52 11.65
C LEU A 291 -29.40 2.27 11.32
N ALA A 292 -29.63 1.58 10.20
CA ALA A 292 -30.95 1.09 9.85
C ALA A 292 -31.35 -0.07 10.76
N ASP A 293 -32.62 -0.13 11.16
CA ASP A 293 -33.14 -1.35 11.78
C ASP A 293 -33.21 -2.46 10.72
N CYS A 294 -32.66 -3.63 11.06
CA CYS A 294 -32.57 -4.78 10.16
C CYS A 294 -33.30 -6.00 10.72
N SER A 295 -33.97 -6.74 9.83
CA SER A 295 -34.64 -7.99 10.14
C SER A 295 -34.53 -8.97 8.97
N SER A 296 -34.45 -10.27 9.25
CA SER A 296 -34.52 -11.30 8.23
C SER A 296 -35.91 -11.32 7.55
N ALA A 297 -36.03 -12.05 6.45
CA ALA A 297 -37.32 -12.26 5.79
C ALA A 297 -38.37 -12.95 6.69
N THR A 298 -37.93 -13.66 7.73
CA THR A 298 -38.80 -14.29 8.74
C THR A 298 -39.12 -13.38 9.93
N GLY A 299 -38.62 -12.14 9.93
CA GLY A 299 -38.87 -11.13 10.96
C GLY A 299 -37.92 -11.17 12.16
N GLU A 300 -36.86 -12.00 12.11
CA GLU A 300 -35.85 -12.06 13.17
C GLU A 300 -34.91 -10.87 13.08
N LYS A 301 -34.54 -10.26 14.21
CA LYS A 301 -33.61 -9.13 14.21
C LYS A 301 -32.22 -9.57 13.76
N VAL A 302 -31.62 -8.81 12.84
CA VAL A 302 -30.25 -9.02 12.35
C VAL A 302 -29.38 -7.85 12.80
N ALA A 303 -28.09 -8.09 13.02
CA ALA A 303 -27.13 -7.04 13.36
C ALA A 303 -27.09 -5.98 12.24
N PRO A 304 -27.26 -4.68 12.57
CA PRO A 304 -27.27 -3.65 11.56
C PRO A 304 -25.83 -3.22 11.21
N ASN A 305 -25.50 -3.32 9.93
CA ASN A 305 -24.16 -2.99 9.40
C ASN A 305 -24.20 -1.87 8.34
N ILE A 306 -25.35 -1.21 8.20
CA ILE A 306 -25.60 -0.16 7.20
C ILE A 306 -26.34 1.01 7.83
N LEU A 307 -25.96 2.23 7.42
CA LEU A 307 -26.62 3.48 7.81
C LEU A 307 -28.09 3.53 7.34
N ASP A 308 -28.92 4.27 8.07
CA ASP A 308 -30.26 4.68 7.62
C ASP A 308 -30.20 5.99 6.83
N PRO A 309 -30.36 5.96 5.49
CA PRO A 309 -30.23 7.16 4.64
C PRO A 309 -31.47 8.05 4.66
N THR A 310 -32.51 7.71 5.42
CA THR A 310 -33.78 8.43 5.43
C THR A 310 -33.90 9.45 6.56
N LYS A 311 -32.98 9.38 7.55
CA LYS A 311 -32.97 10.25 8.72
C LYS A 311 -32.14 11.52 8.47
N LYS A 312 -32.74 12.68 8.66
CA LYS A 312 -32.08 13.98 8.48
C LYS A 312 -30.96 14.19 9.50
N GLU A 313 -31.13 13.64 10.69
CA GLU A 313 -30.20 13.71 11.81
C GLU A 313 -28.87 13.04 11.46
N ASN A 314 -28.90 11.97 10.65
CA ASN A 314 -27.69 11.28 10.19
C ASN A 314 -26.83 12.18 9.31
N TYR A 315 -27.44 12.94 8.38
CA TYR A 315 -26.71 13.90 7.55
C TYR A 315 -26.15 15.07 8.36
N LYS A 316 -26.88 15.55 9.38
CA LYS A 316 -26.35 16.57 10.29
C LYS A 316 -25.10 16.05 11.04
N PHE A 317 -25.19 14.83 11.58
CA PHE A 317 -24.07 14.17 12.23
C PHE A 317 -22.87 14.00 11.28
N LEU A 318 -23.09 13.47 10.07
CA LEU A 318 -22.03 13.29 9.08
C LEU A 318 -21.33 14.61 8.74
N ALA A 319 -22.06 15.73 8.66
CA ALA A 319 -21.48 17.04 8.37
C ALA A 319 -20.50 17.47 9.47
N GLU A 320 -20.95 17.37 10.73
CA GLU A 320 -20.15 17.74 11.90
C GLU A 320 -18.95 16.81 12.09
N PHE A 321 -19.14 15.51 11.81
CA PHE A 321 -18.10 14.49 11.90
C PHE A 321 -17.05 14.67 10.80
N PHE A 322 -17.44 14.79 9.54
CA PHE A 322 -16.48 15.02 8.45
C PHE A 322 -15.76 16.35 8.58
N THR A 323 -16.40 17.39 9.14
CA THR A 323 -15.69 18.64 9.47
C THR A 323 -14.51 18.37 10.41
N GLU A 324 -14.69 17.55 11.46
CA GLU A 324 -13.59 17.15 12.34
C GLU A 324 -12.54 16.31 11.60
N ILE A 325 -12.95 15.35 10.77
CA ILE A 325 -12.02 14.53 9.99
C ILE A 325 -11.13 15.40 9.09
N LEU A 326 -11.70 16.42 8.44
CA LEU A 326 -10.94 17.34 7.60
C LEU A 326 -9.99 18.25 8.41
N GLU A 327 -10.31 18.57 9.67
CA GLU A 327 -9.42 19.29 10.58
C GLU A 327 -8.24 18.40 11.05
N VAL A 328 -8.48 17.10 11.25
CA VAL A 328 -7.49 16.14 11.76
C VAL A 328 -6.52 15.69 10.66
N PHE A 329 -7.02 15.40 9.46
CA PHE A 329 -6.24 14.84 8.36
C PHE A 329 -5.93 15.89 7.29
N PRO A 330 -4.67 16.31 7.11
CA PRO A 330 -4.28 17.35 6.15
C PRO A 330 -4.19 16.85 4.70
N GLU A 331 -4.35 15.55 4.46
CA GLU A 331 -4.30 14.94 3.13
C GLU A 331 -5.51 15.37 2.29
N LYS A 332 -5.29 15.85 1.07
CA LYS A 332 -6.37 16.30 0.18
C LYS A 332 -7.26 15.15 -0.31
N PHE A 333 -6.75 13.94 -0.41
CA PHE A 333 -7.55 12.76 -0.69
C PHE A 333 -8.40 12.36 0.52
N LEU A 334 -9.69 12.18 0.31
CA LEU A 334 -10.63 11.66 1.30
C LEU A 334 -11.34 10.45 0.71
N HIS A 335 -11.11 9.26 1.28
CA HIS A 335 -11.80 8.06 0.86
C HIS A 335 -13.12 7.92 1.64
N LEU A 336 -14.22 7.85 0.91
CA LEU A 336 -15.58 7.78 1.45
C LEU A 336 -16.17 6.37 1.40
N GLY A 337 -15.37 5.41 0.92
CA GLY A 337 -15.74 4.01 0.78
C GLY A 337 -16.84 3.82 -0.25
N GLY A 338 -17.94 3.22 0.19
CA GLY A 338 -19.15 3.03 -0.63
C GLY A 338 -19.18 1.70 -1.37
N ASP A 339 -18.47 0.70 -0.87
CA ASP A 339 -18.46 -0.66 -1.38
C ASP A 339 -19.53 -1.54 -0.70
N GLU A 340 -19.87 -2.62 -1.41
CA GLU A 340 -20.59 -3.78 -0.88
C GLU A 340 -21.98 -3.51 -0.24
N VAL A 341 -22.56 -2.33 -0.47
CA VAL A 341 -23.86 -1.90 0.07
C VAL A 341 -24.96 -2.94 -0.17
N GLU A 342 -24.90 -3.62 -1.32
CA GLU A 342 -25.85 -4.67 -1.72
C GLU A 342 -26.03 -5.76 -0.66
N TYR A 343 -25.01 -6.09 0.13
CA TYR A 343 -25.06 -7.18 1.12
C TYR A 343 -26.02 -6.93 2.28
N TRP A 344 -26.35 -5.67 2.58
CA TRP A 344 -27.23 -5.33 3.71
C TRP A 344 -28.60 -4.84 3.28
N THR A 345 -28.78 -4.43 2.02
CA THR A 345 -30.05 -3.84 1.55
C THR A 345 -31.26 -4.76 1.75
N GLU A 346 -31.10 -6.07 1.54
CA GLU A 346 -32.18 -7.06 1.64
C GLU A 346 -32.68 -7.27 3.06
N ALA A 347 -31.79 -7.31 4.05
CA ALA A 347 -32.15 -7.51 5.46
C ALA A 347 -32.43 -6.19 6.19
N CYS A 348 -31.95 -5.06 5.68
CA CYS A 348 -32.07 -3.76 6.33
C CYS A 348 -33.10 -2.87 5.62
N TRP A 349 -32.69 -2.22 4.51
CA TRP A 349 -33.52 -1.20 3.86
C TRP A 349 -34.85 -1.74 3.33
N ARG A 350 -34.86 -2.93 2.71
CA ARG A 350 -36.10 -3.54 2.18
C ARG A 350 -37.07 -4.02 3.26
N GLN A 351 -36.58 -4.39 4.43
CA GLN A 351 -37.43 -4.88 5.52
C GLN A 351 -37.89 -3.75 6.43
N ASN A 352 -37.18 -2.62 6.44
CA ASN A 352 -37.49 -1.48 7.28
C ASN A 352 -38.75 -0.72 6.77
N PRO A 353 -39.84 -0.66 7.57
CA PRO A 353 -41.09 -0.03 7.14
C PRO A 353 -40.97 1.48 6.92
N GLU A 354 -40.14 2.17 7.71
CA GLU A 354 -39.92 3.60 7.58
C GLU A 354 -39.13 3.94 6.32
N ILE A 355 -38.10 3.13 6.01
CA ILE A 355 -37.32 3.30 4.79
C ILE A 355 -38.18 3.03 3.55
N ARG A 356 -38.97 1.95 3.54
CA ARG A 356 -39.93 1.70 2.44
C ARG A 356 -40.94 2.84 2.27
N ARG A 357 -41.44 3.40 3.38
CA ARG A 357 -42.35 4.56 3.33
C ARG A 357 -41.65 5.76 2.71
N PHE A 358 -40.41 6.05 3.09
CA PHE A 358 -39.60 7.10 2.51
C PHE A 358 -39.40 6.92 1.01
N MET A 359 -38.99 5.72 0.57
CA MET A 359 -38.78 5.39 -0.84
C MET A 359 -40.05 5.60 -1.69
N LYS A 360 -41.21 5.18 -1.18
CA LYS A 360 -42.51 5.40 -1.82
C LYS A 360 -42.84 6.89 -1.97
N LEU A 361 -42.57 7.70 -0.95
CA LEU A 361 -42.82 9.14 -0.97
C LEU A 361 -41.87 9.90 -1.91
N HIS A 362 -40.67 9.38 -2.16
CA HIS A 362 -39.66 10.00 -3.03
C HIS A 362 -39.64 9.46 -4.46
N GLY A 363 -40.60 8.58 -4.82
CA GLY A 363 -40.82 8.16 -6.21
C GLY A 363 -39.95 7.00 -6.69
N PHE A 364 -39.32 6.24 -5.79
CA PHE A 364 -38.53 5.06 -6.13
C PHE A 364 -38.92 3.84 -5.28
N PRO A 365 -40.19 3.38 -5.36
CA PRO A 365 -40.64 2.22 -4.59
C PRO A 365 -39.79 0.99 -4.93
N ASP A 366 -39.33 0.29 -3.90
CA ASP A 366 -38.58 -0.97 -4.00
C ASP A 366 -37.23 -0.89 -4.77
N ASN A 367 -36.79 0.30 -5.20
CA ASN A 367 -35.50 0.51 -5.85
C ASN A 367 -34.46 1.00 -4.84
N VAL A 368 -33.74 0.06 -4.22
CA VAL A 368 -32.70 0.35 -3.21
C VAL A 368 -31.46 1.01 -3.79
N THR A 369 -31.14 0.79 -5.06
CA THR A 369 -30.06 1.49 -5.77
C THR A 369 -30.36 2.98 -5.88
N ALA A 370 -31.62 3.35 -6.15
CA ALA A 370 -32.03 4.76 -6.13
C ALA A 370 -31.98 5.38 -4.71
N LEU A 371 -32.11 4.58 -3.65
CA LEU A 371 -31.92 5.05 -2.27
C LEU A 371 -30.43 5.24 -1.95
N GLU A 372 -29.57 4.37 -2.45
CA GLU A 372 -28.11 4.52 -2.38
C GLU A 372 -27.64 5.76 -3.16
N ASP A 373 -28.17 5.99 -4.38
CA ASP A 373 -27.97 7.21 -5.15
C ASP A 373 -28.36 8.45 -4.36
N TYR A 374 -29.53 8.39 -3.70
CA TYR A 374 -30.00 9.47 -2.85
C TYR A 374 -29.01 9.75 -1.71
N TYR A 375 -28.48 8.71 -1.08
CA TYR A 375 -27.47 8.84 -0.03
C TYR A 375 -26.20 9.55 -0.54
N PHE A 376 -25.60 9.04 -1.62
CA PHE A 376 -24.37 9.63 -2.16
C PHE A 376 -24.58 11.05 -2.66
N SER A 377 -25.70 11.33 -3.36
CA SER A 377 -26.04 12.70 -3.77
C SER A 377 -26.15 13.64 -2.57
N LYS A 378 -26.74 13.18 -1.46
CA LYS A 378 -26.84 13.98 -0.23
C LYS A 378 -25.50 14.16 0.46
N LEU A 379 -24.69 13.11 0.55
CA LEU A 379 -23.34 13.18 1.12
C LEU A 379 -22.46 14.15 0.33
N GLN A 380 -22.47 14.08 -1.00
CA GLN A 380 -21.71 14.97 -1.87
C GLN A 380 -22.14 16.43 -1.69
N GLN A 381 -23.46 16.72 -1.68
CA GLN A 381 -24.00 18.06 -1.37
C GLN A 381 -23.57 18.57 0.01
N LEU A 382 -23.53 17.68 1.00
CA LEU A 382 -23.15 17.99 2.38
C LEU A 382 -21.67 18.34 2.50
N LEU A 383 -20.82 17.62 1.77
CA LEU A 383 -19.37 17.80 1.80
C LEU A 383 -18.90 18.98 0.93
N ALA A 384 -19.63 19.32 -0.14
CA ALA A 384 -19.29 20.42 -1.05
C ALA A 384 -18.82 21.72 -0.36
N PRO A 385 -19.49 22.27 0.68
CA PRO A 385 -19.04 23.50 1.34
C PRO A 385 -17.75 23.35 2.16
N ILE A 386 -17.47 22.18 2.73
CA ILE A 386 -16.35 21.96 3.68
C ILE A 386 -15.15 21.24 3.06
N ALA A 387 -15.35 20.60 1.90
CA ALA A 387 -14.38 19.74 1.24
C ALA A 387 -13.89 20.30 -0.10
N GLN A 388 -13.95 21.63 -0.30
CA GLN A 388 -13.64 22.29 -1.58
C GLN A 388 -12.21 22.01 -2.09
N GLU A 389 -11.26 21.87 -1.17
CA GLU A 389 -9.87 21.53 -1.50
C GLU A 389 -9.60 20.02 -1.48
N ARG A 390 -10.62 19.21 -1.18
CA ARG A 390 -10.51 17.76 -1.06
C ARG A 390 -10.93 17.10 -2.35
N ARG A 391 -10.36 15.91 -2.56
CA ARG A 391 -10.65 15.04 -3.69
C ARG A 391 -11.25 13.76 -3.16
N GLN A 392 -12.54 13.62 -3.41
CA GLN A 392 -13.33 12.49 -2.93
C GLN A 392 -12.94 11.24 -3.71
N ILE A 393 -12.73 10.15 -2.99
CA ILE A 393 -12.45 8.83 -3.54
C ILE A 393 -13.56 7.89 -3.10
N PHE A 394 -14.05 7.09 -4.03
CA PHE A 394 -15.02 6.04 -3.78
C PHE A 394 -14.49 4.71 -4.32
N TRP A 395 -14.88 3.62 -3.67
CA TRP A 395 -14.79 2.30 -4.32
C TRP A 395 -15.67 2.26 -5.57
N GLN A 396 -15.37 1.33 -6.47
CA GLN A 396 -15.92 1.33 -7.82
C GLN A 396 -17.46 1.23 -7.89
N GLU A 397 -18.11 0.67 -6.88
CA GLU A 397 -19.56 0.51 -6.82
C GLU A 397 -20.30 1.83 -6.99
N VAL A 398 -19.79 2.91 -6.40
CA VAL A 398 -20.41 4.23 -6.53
C VAL A 398 -20.40 4.70 -7.99
N PHE A 399 -19.41 4.29 -8.79
CA PHE A 399 -19.39 4.55 -10.23
C PHE A 399 -20.24 3.55 -11.03
N ASP A 400 -20.26 2.28 -10.62
CA ASP A 400 -20.96 1.22 -11.35
C ASP A 400 -22.48 1.27 -11.18
N ASN A 401 -22.93 1.62 -9.97
CA ASN A 401 -24.32 1.58 -9.55
C ASN A 401 -24.93 2.97 -9.34
N ASN A 402 -24.09 4.00 -9.15
CA ASN A 402 -24.53 5.33 -8.76
C ASN A 402 -23.93 6.45 -9.63
N VAL A 403 -24.16 7.70 -9.20
CA VAL A 403 -23.59 8.89 -9.84
C VAL A 403 -22.58 9.57 -8.90
N PRO A 404 -21.27 9.34 -9.10
CA PRO A 404 -20.25 10.05 -8.35
C PRO A 404 -20.12 11.50 -8.83
N GLU A 405 -19.57 12.38 -7.99
CA GLU A 405 -19.22 13.75 -8.39
C GLU A 405 -18.31 13.72 -9.65
N PRO A 406 -18.44 14.64 -10.62
CA PRO A 406 -17.68 14.60 -11.87
C PRO A 406 -16.15 14.48 -11.73
N ASN A 407 -15.59 15.03 -10.65
CA ASN A 407 -14.14 15.00 -10.37
C ASN A 407 -13.73 13.96 -9.30
N ALA A 408 -14.65 13.07 -8.92
CA ALA A 408 -14.34 11.99 -7.98
C ALA A 408 -13.29 11.05 -8.58
N ILE A 409 -12.45 10.49 -7.69
CA ILE A 409 -11.49 9.44 -8.04
C ILE A 409 -12.17 8.09 -7.80
N ILE A 410 -12.09 7.20 -8.78
CA ILE A 410 -12.68 5.86 -8.66
C ILE A 410 -11.58 4.84 -8.35
N HIS A 411 -11.73 4.15 -7.22
CA HIS A 411 -10.82 3.13 -6.75
C HIS A 411 -11.31 1.75 -7.20
N ILE A 412 -10.64 1.18 -8.21
CA ILE A 412 -11.04 -0.07 -8.85
C ILE A 412 -10.44 -1.26 -8.10
N TRP A 413 -11.32 -2.12 -7.58
CA TRP A 413 -10.95 -3.25 -6.72
C TRP A 413 -11.52 -4.59 -7.17
N LYS A 414 -12.59 -4.60 -7.97
CA LYS A 414 -13.15 -5.79 -8.61
C LYS A 414 -12.42 -6.10 -9.92
N GLY A 415 -12.67 -7.29 -10.44
CA GLY A 415 -12.08 -7.82 -11.67
C GLY A 415 -11.12 -8.96 -11.37
N SER A 416 -11.63 -10.19 -11.48
CA SER A 416 -10.87 -11.42 -11.23
C SER A 416 -9.95 -11.76 -12.41
N THR A 417 -10.20 -11.20 -13.59
CA THR A 417 -9.38 -11.43 -14.78
C THR A 417 -8.69 -10.15 -15.24
N LYS A 418 -7.61 -10.30 -16.04
CA LYS A 418 -6.94 -9.16 -16.68
C LYS A 418 -7.90 -8.35 -17.56
N THR A 419 -8.80 -9.05 -18.27
CA THR A 419 -9.80 -8.44 -19.16
C THR A 419 -10.80 -7.58 -18.38
N GLU A 420 -11.41 -8.12 -17.31
CA GLU A 420 -12.37 -7.37 -16.48
C GLU A 420 -11.74 -6.10 -15.87
N ARG A 421 -10.49 -6.19 -15.44
CA ARG A 421 -9.73 -5.05 -14.92
C ARG A 421 -9.50 -4.00 -16.01
N ALA A 422 -9.07 -4.43 -17.19
CA ALA A 422 -8.85 -3.54 -18.32
C ALA A 422 -10.14 -2.86 -18.79
N GLU A 423 -11.27 -3.58 -18.82
CA GLU A 423 -12.58 -3.04 -19.14
C GLU A 423 -13.04 -2.00 -18.11
N SER A 424 -12.83 -2.28 -16.82
CA SER A 424 -13.16 -1.33 -15.74
C SER A 424 -12.33 -0.04 -15.85
N LEU A 425 -11.02 -0.17 -16.06
CA LEU A 425 -10.11 0.96 -16.29
C LEU A 425 -10.54 1.78 -17.51
N ALA A 426 -10.86 1.12 -18.63
CA ALA A 426 -11.32 1.78 -19.85
C ALA A 426 -12.64 2.53 -19.62
N LYS A 427 -13.62 1.90 -18.95
CA LYS A 427 -14.94 2.48 -18.65
C LYS A 427 -14.83 3.73 -17.77
N VAL A 428 -14.10 3.64 -16.66
CA VAL A 428 -13.90 4.74 -15.70
C VAL A 428 -13.17 5.92 -16.36
N THR A 429 -12.07 5.65 -17.07
CA THR A 429 -11.29 6.72 -17.71
C THR A 429 -11.99 7.32 -18.93
N ALA A 430 -12.81 6.55 -19.67
CA ALA A 430 -13.68 7.08 -20.73
C ALA A 430 -14.76 8.04 -20.20
N ALA A 431 -15.23 7.83 -18.97
CA ALA A 431 -16.13 8.74 -18.29
C ALA A 431 -15.44 10.01 -17.74
N GLY A 432 -14.12 10.13 -17.88
CA GLY A 432 -13.34 11.31 -17.47
C GLY A 432 -12.85 11.27 -16.02
N HIS A 433 -13.11 10.18 -15.29
CA HIS A 433 -12.65 10.05 -13.91
C HIS A 433 -11.18 9.65 -13.83
N GLN A 434 -10.49 10.21 -12.84
CA GLN A 434 -9.20 9.69 -12.41
C GLN A 434 -9.39 8.39 -11.63
N THR A 435 -8.41 7.49 -11.71
CA THR A 435 -8.54 6.16 -11.09
C THR A 435 -7.30 5.67 -10.37
N ILE A 436 -7.53 4.85 -9.36
CA ILE A 436 -6.53 4.09 -8.60
C ILE A 436 -6.89 2.61 -8.74
N LEU A 437 -5.88 1.75 -8.95
CA LEU A 437 -6.08 0.30 -9.08
C LEU A 437 -5.61 -0.46 -7.83
N SER A 438 -6.44 -1.40 -7.36
CA SER A 438 -6.11 -2.37 -6.31
C SER A 438 -6.49 -3.81 -6.65
N SER A 439 -7.31 -4.06 -7.68
CA SER A 439 -7.95 -5.35 -7.94
C SER A 439 -7.03 -6.55 -8.18
N CYS A 440 -5.76 -6.32 -8.53
CA CYS A 440 -4.74 -7.37 -8.65
C CYS A 440 -3.79 -7.43 -7.45
N TRP A 441 -3.97 -6.58 -6.44
CA TRP A 441 -3.07 -6.38 -5.32
C TRP A 441 -3.79 -6.53 -3.97
N TYR A 442 -4.69 -7.50 -3.87
CA TYR A 442 -5.28 -7.95 -2.60
C TYR A 442 -4.32 -8.91 -1.90
N LEU A 443 -3.42 -8.34 -1.10
CA LEU A 443 -2.39 -9.10 -0.38
C LEU A 443 -2.96 -9.76 0.90
N ASN A 444 -4.19 -9.47 1.31
CA ASN A 444 -4.84 -10.26 2.36
C ASN A 444 -5.07 -11.71 1.90
N TYR A 445 -5.32 -11.94 0.61
CA TYR A 445 -5.29 -13.28 0.02
C TYR A 445 -3.84 -13.79 -0.05
N ILE A 446 -3.66 -15.01 0.45
CA ILE A 446 -2.36 -15.68 0.47
C ILE A 446 -2.44 -16.93 -0.40
N HIS A 447 -1.39 -17.18 -1.16
CA HIS A 447 -1.22 -18.39 -1.95
C HIS A 447 0.08 -19.07 -1.52
N TYR A 448 0.11 -20.41 -1.63
CA TYR A 448 1.36 -21.13 -1.47
C TYR A 448 2.30 -20.82 -2.65
N GLY A 449 3.58 -20.59 -2.37
CA GLY A 449 4.61 -20.29 -3.37
C GLY A 449 4.95 -18.81 -3.49
N ASP A 450 5.49 -18.43 -4.64
CA ASP A 450 5.98 -17.09 -4.98
C ASP A 450 4.88 -16.25 -5.64
N ASP A 451 3.80 -16.03 -4.89
CA ASP A 451 2.59 -15.31 -5.32
C ASP A 451 2.87 -13.91 -5.89
N TRP A 452 3.96 -13.26 -5.51
CA TRP A 452 4.40 -11.99 -6.09
C TRP A 452 4.69 -12.05 -7.59
N LYS A 453 5.00 -13.24 -8.16
CA LYS A 453 5.22 -13.47 -9.60
C LYS A 453 4.39 -14.60 -10.22
N SER A 454 3.83 -15.52 -9.44
CA SER A 454 3.11 -16.70 -9.95
C SER A 454 1.96 -17.15 -9.04
N GLY A 455 1.10 -16.23 -8.61
CA GLY A 455 -0.05 -16.55 -7.75
C GLY A 455 -1.42 -16.58 -8.44
N GLY A 456 -1.50 -16.26 -9.74
CA GLY A 456 -2.77 -16.22 -10.47
C GLY A 456 -3.65 -15.04 -10.03
N ILE A 457 -4.95 -15.26 -9.85
CA ILE A 457 -5.90 -14.22 -9.40
C ILE A 457 -5.57 -13.84 -7.97
N ASN A 458 -5.38 -12.55 -7.68
CA ASN A 458 -4.87 -12.04 -6.40
C ASN A 458 -3.47 -12.56 -6.02
N GLY A 459 -2.71 -12.95 -7.05
CA GLY A 459 -1.28 -13.05 -7.07
C GLY A 459 -0.75 -12.39 -8.34
N ASP A 460 0.46 -12.75 -8.73
CA ASP A 460 1.13 -12.17 -9.89
C ASP A 460 1.25 -10.63 -9.83
N TYR A 461 1.59 -10.15 -8.64
CA TYR A 461 1.59 -8.72 -8.33
C TYR A 461 2.55 -7.93 -9.23
N TYR A 462 3.68 -8.53 -9.59
CA TYR A 462 4.72 -7.89 -10.38
C TYR A 462 4.29 -7.61 -11.82
N TYR A 463 3.42 -8.42 -12.44
CA TYR A 463 2.99 -8.23 -13.83
C TYR A 463 1.70 -7.40 -13.99
N CYS A 464 1.08 -6.97 -12.89
CA CYS A 464 -0.12 -6.13 -12.98
C CYS A 464 0.20 -4.67 -13.35
N ASP A 465 -0.05 -4.25 -14.59
CA ASP A 465 0.18 -2.87 -15.03
C ASP A 465 -1.13 -2.06 -15.12
N PRO A 466 -1.28 -0.95 -14.35
CA PRO A 466 -2.48 -0.12 -14.37
C PRO A 466 -2.79 0.58 -15.71
N GLN A 467 -1.84 0.66 -16.64
CA GLN A 467 -2.02 1.26 -17.97
C GLN A 467 -2.16 0.22 -19.11
N ASP A 468 -2.21 -1.06 -18.76
CA ASP A 468 -2.40 -2.16 -19.71
C ASP A 468 -3.89 -2.42 -19.99
N PHE A 469 -4.52 -1.41 -20.60
CA PHE A 469 -5.87 -1.46 -21.11
C PHE A 469 -5.96 -0.69 -22.44
N ASN A 470 -7.03 -0.95 -23.20
CA ASN A 470 -7.29 -0.23 -24.44
C ASN A 470 -7.85 1.16 -24.13
N GLY A 471 -7.07 2.20 -24.43
CA GLY A 471 -7.44 3.59 -24.19
C GLY A 471 -6.43 4.55 -24.82
N THR A 472 -6.86 5.77 -25.08
CA THR A 472 -6.00 6.87 -25.54
C THR A 472 -4.98 7.27 -24.47
N ASP A 473 -3.90 7.97 -24.86
CA ASP A 473 -2.91 8.47 -23.92
C ASP A 473 -3.53 9.39 -22.85
N ALA A 474 -4.55 10.17 -23.23
CA ALA A 474 -5.30 11.01 -22.30
C ALA A 474 -6.06 10.18 -21.26
N GLN A 475 -6.70 9.07 -21.66
CA GLN A 475 -7.35 8.14 -20.73
C GLN A 475 -6.33 7.46 -19.82
N LYS A 476 -5.19 7.01 -20.36
CA LYS A 476 -4.12 6.39 -19.57
C LYS A 476 -3.48 7.35 -18.56
N ALA A 477 -3.46 8.66 -18.86
CA ALA A 477 -2.99 9.70 -17.95
C ALA A 477 -3.94 9.97 -16.76
N LEU A 478 -5.21 9.52 -16.85
CA LEU A 478 -6.15 9.59 -15.71
C LEU A 478 -5.87 8.52 -14.65
N VAL A 479 -5.04 7.51 -14.95
CA VAL A 479 -4.59 6.50 -13.97
C VAL A 479 -3.53 7.11 -13.06
N LEU A 480 -3.88 7.32 -11.79
CA LEU A 480 -3.00 7.97 -10.82
C LEU A 480 -1.92 7.02 -10.27
N GLY A 481 -2.17 5.72 -10.36
CA GLY A 481 -1.34 4.66 -9.82
C GLY A 481 -2.18 3.57 -9.14
N GLY A 482 -1.75 3.13 -7.97
CA GLY A 482 -2.37 1.99 -7.30
C GLY A 482 -2.03 1.82 -5.82
N ILE A 483 -2.75 0.90 -5.20
CA ILE A 483 -2.65 0.61 -3.77
C ILE A 483 -2.59 -0.91 -3.59
N ALA A 484 -1.61 -1.39 -2.83
CA ALA A 484 -1.62 -2.77 -2.36
C ALA A 484 -2.48 -2.87 -1.10
N THR A 485 -3.49 -3.74 -1.08
CA THR A 485 -4.46 -3.81 0.00
C THR A 485 -4.15 -4.92 1.00
N MET A 486 -4.23 -4.56 2.28
CA MET A 486 -4.10 -5.50 3.39
C MET A 486 -5.31 -5.36 4.32
N TRP A 487 -6.42 -5.92 3.87
CA TRP A 487 -7.59 -6.16 4.71
C TRP A 487 -7.24 -7.08 5.88
N ALA A 488 -7.89 -6.85 7.02
CA ALA A 488 -7.43 -7.36 8.30
C ALA A 488 -8.34 -8.40 8.94
N GLU A 489 -9.20 -9.10 8.21
CA GLU A 489 -10.00 -10.20 8.78
C GLU A 489 -9.12 -11.29 9.41
N MET A 490 -7.93 -11.52 8.82
CA MET A 490 -6.97 -12.53 9.26
C MET A 490 -5.56 -11.96 9.50
N VAL A 491 -5.47 -10.64 9.74
CA VAL A 491 -4.21 -9.91 9.86
C VAL A 491 -4.23 -9.00 11.07
N ASP A 492 -3.16 -9.04 11.86
CA ASP A 492 -2.96 -8.13 12.99
C ASP A 492 -1.47 -7.81 13.17
N SER A 493 -1.10 -7.24 14.32
CA SER A 493 0.29 -6.92 14.65
C SER A 493 1.27 -8.09 14.64
N THR A 494 0.79 -9.33 14.74
CA THR A 494 1.61 -10.53 14.81
C THR A 494 2.14 -10.94 13.44
N ASN A 495 1.38 -10.70 12.37
CA ASN A 495 1.66 -11.25 11.05
C ASN A 495 1.73 -10.21 9.91
N ILE A 496 1.29 -8.96 10.11
CA ILE A 496 1.19 -7.97 9.02
C ILE A 496 2.51 -7.73 8.29
N GLU A 497 3.65 -7.64 8.98
CA GLU A 497 4.95 -7.40 8.33
C GLU A 497 5.34 -8.52 7.37
N ALA A 498 5.25 -9.77 7.82
CA ALA A 498 5.65 -10.93 7.04
C ALA A 498 4.65 -11.17 5.90
N ARG A 499 3.36 -10.94 6.15
CA ARG A 499 2.34 -11.04 5.11
C ARG A 499 2.54 -9.96 4.04
N LEU A 500 2.77 -8.71 4.41
CA LEU A 500 2.82 -7.61 3.44
C LEU A 500 4.15 -7.56 2.68
N TRP A 501 5.27 -7.84 3.34
CA TRP A 501 6.61 -7.64 2.77
C TRP A 501 7.38 -8.95 2.64
N PRO A 502 8.01 -9.23 1.48
CA PRO A 502 8.28 -8.31 0.36
C PRO A 502 7.24 -8.32 -0.77
N ARG A 503 6.04 -8.90 -0.59
CA ARG A 503 5.03 -8.98 -1.67
C ARG A 503 4.62 -7.61 -2.19
N ALA A 504 4.42 -6.63 -1.31
CA ALA A 504 4.13 -5.26 -1.69
C ALA A 504 5.32 -4.53 -2.34
N SER A 505 6.55 -5.04 -2.20
CA SER A 505 7.70 -4.52 -2.94
C SER A 505 7.56 -4.76 -4.44
N ALA A 506 6.91 -5.86 -4.86
CA ALA A 506 6.59 -6.10 -6.28
C ALA A 506 5.67 -5.00 -6.84
N VAL A 507 4.65 -4.62 -6.07
CA VAL A 507 3.75 -3.51 -6.39
C VAL A 507 4.51 -2.19 -6.46
N ALA A 508 5.46 -1.98 -5.52
CA ALA A 508 6.27 -0.78 -5.47
C ALA A 508 7.11 -0.56 -6.76
N GLU A 509 7.76 -1.62 -7.25
CA GLU A 509 8.54 -1.54 -8.49
C GLU A 509 7.65 -1.29 -9.70
N ARG A 510 6.51 -1.97 -9.79
CA ARG A 510 5.56 -1.77 -10.89
C ARG A 510 5.01 -0.34 -10.94
N LEU A 511 4.82 0.30 -9.78
CA LEU A 511 4.31 1.67 -9.70
C LEU A 511 5.40 2.75 -9.78
N TRP A 512 6.67 2.38 -9.63
CA TRP A 512 7.80 3.31 -9.68
C TRP A 512 8.52 3.26 -11.03
N SER A 513 8.92 2.07 -11.48
CA SER A 513 9.93 1.85 -12.52
C SER A 513 9.37 1.89 -13.94
N ASN A 514 10.27 2.01 -14.91
CA ASN A 514 9.94 1.89 -16.32
C ASN A 514 9.47 0.44 -16.63
N PRO A 515 8.23 0.22 -17.09
CA PRO A 515 7.70 -1.11 -17.36
C PRO A 515 8.50 -1.86 -18.44
N GLU A 516 9.19 -1.14 -19.33
CA GLU A 516 10.01 -1.75 -20.38
C GLU A 516 11.28 -2.40 -19.84
N ALA A 517 11.83 -1.87 -18.74
CA ALA A 517 13.01 -2.41 -18.06
C ALA A 517 12.67 -3.47 -16.99
N THR A 518 11.39 -3.63 -16.64
CA THR A 518 10.92 -4.49 -15.54
C THR A 518 9.87 -5.50 -16.00
N LYS A 519 10.11 -6.15 -17.16
CA LYS A 519 9.17 -7.10 -17.78
C LYS A 519 9.21 -8.52 -17.23
N ASN A 520 10.31 -8.91 -16.58
CA ASN A 520 10.56 -10.29 -16.18
C ASN A 520 10.83 -10.37 -14.67
N ALA A 521 9.99 -11.10 -13.94
CA ALA A 521 10.14 -11.28 -12.50
C ALA A 521 11.37 -12.15 -12.14
N ASP A 522 11.77 -13.09 -13.00
CA ASP A 522 12.97 -13.91 -12.73
C ASP A 522 14.25 -13.09 -12.82
N GLU A 523 14.29 -12.08 -13.69
CA GLU A 523 15.39 -11.09 -13.74
C GLU A 523 15.34 -10.10 -12.57
N ALA A 524 14.15 -9.85 -12.03
CA ALA A 524 13.96 -8.96 -10.88
C ALA A 524 14.31 -9.65 -9.54
N TRP A 525 14.12 -10.96 -9.47
CA TRP A 525 14.22 -11.75 -8.24
C TRP A 525 15.54 -11.53 -7.46
N PRO A 526 16.75 -11.52 -8.06
CA PRO A 526 17.98 -11.33 -7.30
C PRO A 526 18.02 -9.99 -6.54
N ARG A 527 17.50 -8.92 -7.15
CA ARG A 527 17.41 -7.59 -6.53
C ARG A 527 16.39 -7.58 -5.40
N LEU A 528 15.24 -8.23 -5.61
CA LEU A 528 14.20 -8.30 -4.59
C LEU A 528 14.63 -9.17 -3.40
N HIS A 529 15.38 -10.24 -3.64
CA HIS A 529 15.97 -11.07 -2.58
C HIS A 529 16.96 -10.27 -1.75
N GLU A 530 17.86 -9.52 -2.39
CA GLU A 530 18.79 -8.61 -1.68
C GLU A 530 18.02 -7.55 -0.88
N HIS A 531 17.00 -6.93 -1.46
CA HIS A 531 16.16 -5.93 -0.79
C HIS A 531 15.40 -6.52 0.40
N ARG A 532 14.84 -7.72 0.28
CA ARG A 532 14.23 -8.44 1.40
C ARG A 532 15.23 -8.64 2.53
N CYS A 533 16.44 -9.11 2.23
CA CYS A 533 17.50 -9.28 3.23
C CYS A 533 17.91 -7.96 3.88
N ARG A 534 17.91 -6.85 3.11
CA ARG A 534 18.15 -5.49 3.61
C ARG A 534 17.07 -5.06 4.61
N MET A 535 15.79 -5.28 4.31
CA MET A 535 14.69 -5.01 5.23
C MET A 535 14.83 -5.83 6.53
N VAL A 536 15.20 -7.10 6.43
CA VAL A 536 15.47 -7.96 7.59
C VAL A 536 16.64 -7.42 8.42
N ALA A 537 17.75 -7.04 7.79
CA ALA A 537 18.92 -6.43 8.44
C ALA A 537 18.57 -5.13 9.18
N ARG A 538 17.63 -4.36 8.64
CA ARG A 538 17.11 -3.13 9.27
C ARG A 538 16.17 -3.41 10.46
N GLY A 539 15.83 -4.67 10.75
CA GLY A 539 15.01 -5.09 11.88
C GLY A 539 13.53 -5.27 11.56
N PHE A 540 13.18 -5.54 10.31
CA PHE A 540 11.82 -5.82 9.87
C PHE A 540 11.60 -7.30 9.57
N ARG A 541 10.38 -7.80 9.81
CA ARG A 541 10.06 -9.22 9.66
C ARG A 541 9.52 -9.53 8.27
N ALA A 542 10.27 -9.17 7.23
CA ALA A 542 9.90 -9.50 5.85
C ALA A 542 10.07 -11.01 5.57
N GLN A 543 9.04 -11.65 5.02
CA GLN A 543 9.09 -13.09 4.73
C GLN A 543 10.11 -13.42 3.62
N PRO A 544 10.60 -14.67 3.52
CA PRO A 544 11.32 -15.12 2.34
C PRO A 544 10.45 -15.00 1.08
N ILE A 545 11.07 -14.79 -0.08
CA ILE A 545 10.32 -14.44 -1.29
C ILE A 545 10.05 -15.62 -2.24
N ASN A 546 11.02 -16.51 -2.41
CA ASN A 546 10.92 -17.71 -3.24
C ASN A 546 11.26 -18.93 -2.38
N GLY A 547 11.42 -20.09 -3.01
CA GLY A 547 11.86 -21.34 -2.38
C GLY A 547 13.15 -21.25 -1.54
N PRO A 548 13.67 -22.37 -1.03
CA PRO A 548 14.72 -22.41 -0.03
C PRO A 548 15.92 -21.49 -0.34
N SER A 549 16.19 -20.53 0.53
CA SER A 549 17.28 -19.55 0.41
C SER A 549 17.67 -18.99 1.78
N PHE A 550 18.72 -18.17 1.85
CA PHE A 550 19.25 -17.55 3.07
C PHE A 550 19.66 -16.10 2.81
N CYS A 551 19.85 -15.31 3.87
CA CYS A 551 20.46 -13.99 3.78
C CYS A 551 21.94 -14.07 4.17
N HIS A 552 22.83 -13.53 3.34
CA HIS A 552 24.30 -13.66 3.47
C HIS A 552 24.93 -13.21 4.79
N ASN A 553 24.20 -12.45 5.61
CA ASN A 553 24.70 -11.89 6.86
C ASN A 553 23.71 -12.17 8.00
N GLU A 554 22.88 -13.21 7.88
CA GLU A 554 21.79 -13.45 8.83
C GLU A 554 22.26 -13.85 10.23
N TRP A 555 23.43 -14.46 10.37
CA TRP A 555 24.05 -14.76 11.67
C TRP A 555 24.53 -13.53 12.44
N LEU A 556 24.54 -12.35 11.78
CA LEU A 556 24.87 -11.06 12.38
C LEU A 556 23.64 -10.29 12.86
N LEU A 557 22.44 -10.84 12.62
CA LEU A 557 21.20 -10.23 13.09
C LEU A 557 21.09 -10.40 14.62
N PRO A 558 20.63 -9.37 15.33
CA PRO A 558 20.47 -9.40 16.79
C PRO A 558 19.32 -10.28 17.27
#